data_AF-A0A962NCU4-F1
#
_entry.id   AF-A0A962NCU4-F1
#
_cell.length_a   1.000
_cell.length_b   1.000
_cell.length_c   1.000
_cell.angle_alpha   90.00
_cell.angle_beta   90.00
_cell.angle_gamma   90.00
#
_symmetry.space_group_name_H-M   'P 1'
#
loop_
_entity.id
_entity.type
_entity.pdbx_description
1 polymer ?
#
loop_
_entity_poly.entity_id
_entity_poly.type
_entity_poly.pdbx_seq_one_letter_code
_entity_poly.pdbx_strand_id
1 'polypeptide(L)' 'MRISVAVTVNAPLQDVWRAYTTPADIMQWNAASDDWHTTAASVDLREGGQFCSR' A
#
# COMPACT_ATOMS: atom_id res chain seq x y z
N MET A 1 -11.52 19.80 -4.60
CA MET A 1 -10.50 19.66 -5.68
C MET A 1 -10.15 18.18 -5.79
N ARG A 2 -10.11 17.61 -7.01
CA ARG A 2 -9.75 16.20 -7.24
C ARG A 2 -8.41 16.14 -7.98
N ILE A 3 -7.42 15.52 -7.37
CA ILE A 3 -6.10 15.29 -7.98
C ILE A 3 -6.03 13.84 -8.44
N SER A 4 -5.41 13.59 -9.58
CA SER A 4 -5.15 12.24 -10.10
C SER A 4 -3.65 12.07 -10.33
N VAL A 5 -3.12 10.94 -9.88
CA VAL A 5 -1.72 10.51 -10.09
C VAL A 5 -1.74 9.09 -10.66
N ALA A 6 -0.73 8.75 -11.47
CA ALA A 6 -0.62 7.44 -12.09
C ALA A 6 0.86 7.05 -12.24
N VAL A 7 1.11 5.75 -12.21
CA VAL A 7 2.42 5.14 -12.48
C VAL A 7 2.22 3.80 -13.18
N THR A 8 3.12 3.43 -14.07
CA THR A 8 3.12 2.11 -14.71
C THR A 8 4.03 1.17 -13.93
N VAL A 9 3.49 0.05 -13.45
CA VAL A 9 4.25 -1.00 -12.77
C VAL A 9 4.40 -2.18 -13.72
N ASN A 10 5.64 -2.55 -14.05
CA ASN A 10 5.93 -3.69 -14.92
C ASN A 10 5.85 -5.02 -14.15
N ALA A 11 4.65 -5.38 -13.71
CA ALA A 11 4.39 -6.64 -13.00
C ALA A 11 2.96 -7.14 -13.30
N PRO A 12 2.69 -8.45 -13.17
CA PRO A 12 1.35 -8.98 -13.27
C PRO A 12 0.38 -8.33 -12.26
N LEU A 13 -0.88 -8.14 -12.67
CA LEU A 13 -1.90 -7.49 -11.84
C LEU A 13 -2.06 -8.13 -10.45
N GLN A 14 -2.01 -9.46 -10.38
CA GLN A 14 -2.13 -10.20 -9.13
C GLN A 14 -1.03 -9.86 -8.11
N ASP A 15 0.19 -9.56 -8.59
CA ASP A 15 1.32 -9.24 -7.73
C ASP A 15 1.22 -7.81 -7.24
N VAL A 16 0.81 -6.88 -8.13
CA VAL A 16 0.54 -5.49 -7.76
C VAL A 16 -0.58 -5.42 -6.72
N TRP A 17 -1.68 -6.15 -6.92
CA TRP A 17 -2.80 -6.16 -5.98
C TRP A 17 -2.40 -6.73 -4.62
N ARG A 18 -1.63 -7.84 -4.60
CA ARG A 18 -1.12 -8.43 -3.36
C ARG A 18 -0.23 -7.45 -2.61
N ALA A 19 0.74 -6.83 -3.28
CA ALA A 19 1.66 -5.87 -2.69
C ALA A 19 0.95 -4.62 -2.14
N TYR A 20 -0.14 -4.20 -2.80
CA TYR A 20 -0.91 -3.04 -2.38
C TYR A 20 -1.80 -3.30 -1.15
N THR A 21 -2.20 -4.56 -0.91
CA THR A 21 -3.21 -4.92 0.10
C THR A 21 -2.66 -5.71 1.27
N THR A 22 -1.47 -6.30 1.15
CA THR A 22 -0.88 -7.15 2.20
C THR A 22 -0.06 -6.32 3.18
N PRO A 23 -0.30 -6.40 4.50
CA PRO A 23 0.42 -5.58 5.49
C PRO A 23 1.94 -5.68 5.42
N ALA A 24 2.47 -6.90 5.20
CA ALA A 24 3.91 -7.13 5.11
C ALA A 24 4.57 -6.36 3.96
N ASP A 25 3.90 -6.29 2.80
CA ASP A 25 4.39 -5.54 1.64
C ASP A 25 4.23 -4.03 1.87
N ILE A 26 3.10 -3.58 2.46
CA ILE A 26 2.85 -2.17 2.82
C ILE A 26 3.96 -1.61 3.69
N MET A 27 4.43 -2.38 4.68
CA MET A 27 5.54 -1.96 5.53
C MET A 27 6.83 -1.68 4.76
N GLN A 28 7.01 -2.27 3.57
CA GLN A 28 8.19 -2.05 2.73
C GLN A 28 8.08 -0.78 1.87
N TRP A 29 6.89 -0.44 1.38
CA TRP A 29 6.74 0.65 0.39
C TRP A 29 6.04 1.91 0.90
N ASN A 30 5.33 1.87 2.02
CA ASN A 30 4.55 3.00 2.54
C ASN A 30 5.43 4.06 3.24
N ALA A 31 6.46 4.52 2.54
CA ALA A 31 7.32 5.63 2.91
C ALA A 31 7.69 6.41 1.64
N ALA A 32 7.44 7.72 1.64
CA ALA A 32 7.72 8.58 0.49
C ALA A 32 9.18 9.02 0.39
N SER A 33 9.95 8.86 1.47
CA SER A 33 11.37 9.18 1.60
C SER A 33 12.06 8.07 2.40
N ASP A 34 13.35 7.87 2.17
CA ASP A 34 14.19 6.93 2.92
C ASP A 34 14.33 7.30 4.41
N ASP A 35 14.03 8.56 4.78
CA ASP A 35 14.00 9.02 6.17
C ASP A 35 12.79 8.50 6.96
N TRP A 36 11.79 7.93 6.27
CA TRP A 36 10.56 7.43 6.85
C TRP A 36 10.47 5.90 6.70
N HIS A 37 9.79 5.27 7.65
CA HIS A 37 9.49 3.85 7.57
C HIS A 37 8.16 3.53 8.26
N THR A 38 7.42 2.57 7.72
CA THR A 38 6.19 2.05 8.35
C THR A 38 6.55 0.90 9.29
N THR A 39 6.35 1.11 10.58
CA THR A 39 6.69 0.14 11.63
C THR A 39 5.60 -0.89 11.87
N ALA A 40 4.35 -0.57 11.53
CA ALA A 40 3.23 -1.49 11.65
C ALA A 40 2.16 -1.20 10.59
N ALA A 41 1.58 -2.26 10.04
CA ALA A 41 0.43 -2.18 9.15
C ALA A 41 -0.64 -3.22 9.54
N SER A 42 -1.92 -2.84 9.40
CA SER A 42 -3.08 -3.73 9.49
C SER A 42 -4.04 -3.43 8.35
N VAL A 43 -4.61 -4.48 7.75
CA VAL A 43 -5.57 -4.38 6.64
C VAL A 43 -6.66 -5.42 6.83
N ASP A 44 -7.91 -4.97 6.98
CA ASP A 44 -9.12 -5.79 6.90
C ASP A 44 -9.71 -5.64 5.49
N LEU A 45 -9.27 -6.48 4.55
CA LEU A 45 -9.62 -6.37 3.12
C LEU A 45 -11.01 -6.94 2.83
N ARG A 46 -12.04 -6.14 3.11
CA ARG A 46 -13.45 -6.38 2.76
C ARG A 46 -14.21 -5.06 2.69
N GLU A 47 -15.42 -5.09 2.13
CA GLU A 47 -16.28 -3.91 2.12
C GLU A 47 -16.60 -3.46 3.56
N GLY A 48 -16.37 -2.17 3.83
CA GLY A 48 -16.51 -1.57 5.16
C GLY A 48 -15.38 -1.93 6.15
N GLY A 49 -14.34 -2.64 5.72
CA GLY A 49 -13.15 -2.93 6.53
C GLY A 49 -12.29 -1.69 6.79
N GLN A 50 -11.38 -1.81 7.75
CA GLN A 50 -10.45 -0.74 8.14
C GLN A 50 -9.00 -1.10 7.82
N PHE A 51 -8.17 -0.08 7.62
CA PHE A 51 -6.72 -0.24 7.49
C PHE A 51 -6.00 0.84 8.31
N CYS A 52 -4.81 0.51 8.81
CA CYS A 52 -3.94 1.44 9.52
C CYS A 52 -2.49 1.12 9.18
N SER A 53 -1.69 2.15 8.89
CA SER A 53 -0.27 2.04 8.58
C SER A 53 0.45 3.21 9.27
N ARG A 54 1.49 2.92 10.07
CA ARG A 54 2.17 3.91 10.91
C ARG A 54 3.63 3.58 11.18
#